data_AF-A0A960YC21-F1
#
_entry.id   AF-A0A960YC21-F1
#
_cell.length_a   1.000
_cell.length_b   1.000
_cell.length_c   1.000
_cell.angle_alpha   90.00
_cell.angle_beta   90.00
_cell.angle_gamma   90.00
#
_symmetry.space_group_name_H-M   'P 1'
#
loop_
_entity.id
_entity.type
_entity.pdbx_description
1 polymer ?
#
loop_
_entity_poly.entity_id
_entity_poly.type
_entity_poly.pdbx_seq_one_letter_code
_entity_poly.pdbx_strand_id
1 'polypeptide(L)'
;MSPRVSHRKLTDAFAARTRAPGWYSDSALSGFALRVTASGARTWIVRYTIPGDARRRIYRIGDANAIGAMEARATASQAIA
;
A
#
# COMPACT_ATOMS: atom_id res chain seq x y z
N MET A 1 9.16 -21.83 13.49
CA MET A 1 8.02 -20.95 13.84
C MET A 1 7.98 -19.80 12.85
N SER A 2 7.09 -19.84 11.85
CA SER A 2 6.86 -18.65 11.02
C SER A 2 6.04 -17.65 11.84
N PRO A 3 6.45 -16.37 11.94
CA PRO A 3 5.67 -15.38 12.67
C PRO A 3 4.30 -15.26 12.01
N ARG A 4 3.23 -15.30 12.82
CA ARG A 4 1.88 -14.98 12.35
C ARG A 4 1.93 -13.54 11.85
N VAL A 5 2.00 -13.35 10.53
CA VAL A 5 1.87 -12.03 9.92
C VAL A 5 0.45 -11.58 10.26
N SER A 6 0.29 -10.65 11.21
CA SER A 6 -1.01 -10.04 11.44
C SER A 6 -1.39 -9.28 10.18
N HIS A 7 -2.28 -9.86 9.37
CA HIS A 7 -2.85 -9.26 8.17
C HIS A 7 -3.75 -8.09 8.56
N ARG A 8 -3.15 -6.93 8.87
CA ARG A 8 -3.86 -5.73 9.33
C ARG A 8 -4.30 -4.88 8.15
N LYS A 9 -5.56 -4.45 8.17
CA LYS A 9 -6.06 -3.42 7.26
C LYS A 9 -5.40 -2.10 7.60
N LEU A 10 -4.80 -1.45 6.61
CA LEU A 10 -4.15 -0.16 6.76
C LEU A 10 -5.19 0.93 6.95
N THR A 11 -4.88 1.84 7.86
CA THR A 11 -5.70 2.99 8.23
C THR A 11 -4.84 4.25 8.21
N ASP A 12 -5.48 5.42 8.19
CA ASP A 12 -4.81 6.72 8.25
C ASP A 12 -3.95 6.83 9.50
N ALA A 13 -4.49 6.39 10.64
CA ALA A 13 -3.76 6.37 11.90
C ALA A 13 -2.54 5.43 11.85
N PHE A 14 -2.58 4.33 11.09
CA PHE A 14 -1.40 3.51 10.86
C PHE A 14 -0.39 4.25 9.99
N ALA A 15 -0.81 4.81 8.85
CA ALA A 15 0.11 5.55 8.00
C ALA A 15 0.77 6.72 8.75
N ALA A 16 -0.01 7.51 9.49
CA ALA A 16 0.46 8.64 10.26
C ALA A 16 1.47 8.28 11.36
N ARG A 17 1.45 7.05 11.91
CA ARG A 17 2.39 6.62 12.95
C ARG A 17 3.62 5.87 12.41
N THR A 18 3.55 5.32 11.21
CA THR A 18 4.64 4.51 10.66
C THR A 18 5.81 5.40 10.28
N ARG A 19 7.00 5.01 10.76
CA ARG A 19 8.27 5.74 10.55
C ARG A 19 9.37 4.85 9.97
N ALA A 20 9.36 3.56 10.32
CA ALA A 20 10.33 2.62 9.80
C ALA A 20 10.18 2.55 8.26
N PRO A 21 11.29 2.67 7.51
CA PRO A 21 11.28 2.48 6.07
C PRO A 21 10.85 1.06 5.72
N GLY A 22 10.04 0.92 4.67
CA GLY A 22 9.53 -0.39 4.29
C GLY A 22 8.25 -0.34 3.49
N TRP A 23 7.74 -1.54 3.25
CA TRP A 23 6.49 -1.78 2.54
C TRP A 23 5.54 -2.46 3.51
N TYR A 24 4.40 -1.84 3.74
CA TYR A 24 3.38 -2.35 4.65
C TYR A 24 2.17 -2.71 3.82
N SER A 25 1.90 -4.01 3.67
CA SER A 25 0.80 -4.51 2.86
C SER A 25 -0.54 -4.37 3.58
N ASP A 26 -1.56 -4.05 2.81
CA ASP A 26 -2.95 -4.07 3.27
C ASP A 26 -3.52 -5.48 3.19
N SER A 27 -4.33 -5.85 4.19
CA SER A 27 -5.02 -7.14 4.16
C SER A 27 -6.36 -7.12 3.44
N ALA A 28 -6.94 -5.95 3.17
CA ALA A 28 -8.24 -5.84 2.53
C ALA A 28 -8.15 -5.78 0.99
N LEU A 29 -7.03 -5.30 0.43
CA LEU A 29 -6.77 -5.29 -1.00
C LEU A 29 -5.37 -5.82 -1.31
N SER A 30 -5.31 -6.95 -2.02
CA SER A 30 -4.03 -7.55 -2.44
C SER A 30 -3.22 -6.55 -3.27
N GLY A 31 -1.92 -6.48 -3.01
CA GLY A 31 -1.00 -5.58 -3.69
C GLY A 31 -1.06 -4.12 -3.21
N PHE A 32 -2.12 -3.68 -2.55
CA PHE A 32 -2.19 -2.35 -1.94
C PHE A 32 -1.28 -2.27 -0.72
N ALA A 33 -0.51 -1.19 -0.62
CA ALA A 33 0.48 -1.01 0.42
C ALA A 33 0.76 0.45 0.75
N LEU A 34 1.27 0.69 1.95
CA LEU A 34 1.97 1.91 2.31
C LEU A 34 3.48 1.72 2.08
N ARG A 35 4.09 2.56 1.26
CA ARG A 35 5.54 2.65 1.12
C ARG A 35 6.07 3.77 2.01
N VAL A 36 7.02 3.46 2.87
CA VAL A 36 7.76 4.43 3.68
C VAL A 36 9.21 4.46 3.22
N THR A 37 9.71 5.62 2.84
CA THR A 37 11.10 5.80 2.39
C THR A 37 12.04 6.03 3.58
N ALA A 38 13.36 5.96 3.35
CA ALA A 38 14.38 6.30 4.35
C ALA A 38 14.21 7.72 4.91
N SER A 39 13.76 8.66 4.08
CA SER A 39 13.43 10.04 4.47
C SER A 39 12.13 10.19 5.25
N GLY A 40 11.37 9.10 5.46
CA GLY A 40 10.10 9.13 6.18
C GLY A 40 8.89 9.56 5.34
N ALA A 41 9.06 9.77 4.03
CA ALA A 41 7.94 10.03 3.12
C ALA A 41 7.05 8.79 3.03
N ARG A 42 5.74 9.00 3.04
CA ARG A 42 4.72 7.95 3.11
C ARG A 42 3.84 8.03 1.88
N THR A 43 3.73 6.95 1.12
CA THR A 43 3.02 6.96 -0.15
C THR A 43 2.16 5.72 -0.27
N TRP A 44 0.89 5.90 -0.60
CA TRP A 44 0.00 4.82 -0.99
C TRP A 44 0.36 4.32 -2.39
N ILE A 45 0.45 3.01 -2.53
CA ILE A 45 0.78 2.35 -3.79
C ILE A 45 -0.04 1.07 -3.96
N VAL A 46 -0.13 0.59 -5.20
CA VAL A 46 -0.62 -0.77 -5.48
C VAL A 46 0.34 -1.49 -6.41
N ARG A 47 0.69 -2.72 -6.05
CA ARG A 47 1.48 -3.64 -6.88
C ARG A 47 0.52 -4.58 -7.60
N TYR A 48 0.68 -4.70 -8.91
CA TYR A 48 -0.17 -5.56 -9.71
C TYR A 48 0.60 -6.13 -10.90
N THR A 49 0.03 -7.16 -11.50
CA THR A 49 0.51 -7.78 -12.73
C THR A 49 -0.65 -7.75 -13.70
N ILE A 50 -0.39 -7.42 -14.97
CA ILE A 50 -1.43 -7.44 -15.99
C ILE A 50 -1.56 -8.88 -16.51
N PRO A 51 -2.76 -9.43 -16.67
CA PRO A 51 -2.94 -10.74 -17.30
C PRO A 51 -2.23 -10.80 -18.66
N GLY A 52 -1.40 -11.83 -18.88
CA GLY A 52 -0.60 -11.97 -20.10
C GLY A 52 0.74 -11.21 -20.11
N ASP A 53 0.99 -10.32 -19.15
CA ASP A 53 2.27 -9.64 -18.96
C ASP A 53 2.79 -9.95 -17.54
N ALA A 54 3.76 -10.85 -17.43
CA ALA A 54 4.35 -11.25 -16.14
C ALA A 54 5.12 -10.11 -15.43
N ARG A 55 5.20 -8.92 -16.02
CA ARG A 55 5.85 -7.75 -15.42
C ARG A 55 5.03 -7.23 -14.24
N ARG A 56 5.66 -7.23 -13.07
CA ARG A 56 5.15 -6.56 -11.87
C ARG A 56 5.23 -5.05 -12.04
N ARG A 57 4.09 -4.38 -11.87
CA ARG A 57 3.95 -2.92 -11.93
C ARG A 57 3.67 -2.37 -10.54
N ILE A 58 4.02 -1.10 -10.35
CA ILE A 58 3.71 -0.33 -9.14
C ILE A 58 3.02 0.94 -9.60
N TYR A 59 1.76 1.11 -9.21
CA TYR A 59 1.04 2.37 -9.39
C TYR A 59 1.14 3.20 -8.11
N ARG A 60 1.57 4.46 -8.24
CA ARG A 60 1.62 5.42 -7.14
C ARG A 60 0.27 6.12 -7.07
N ILE A 61 -0.39 6.04 -5.92
CA ILE A 61 -1.71 6.63 -5.70
C ILE A 61 -1.58 8.04 -5.16
N GLY A 62 -0.77 8.24 -4.11
CA GLY A 62 -0.54 9.57 -3.57
C GLY A 62 0.15 9.59 -2.21
N ASP A 63 0.45 10.80 -1.73
CA ASP A 63 1.04 11.02 -0.41
C ASP A 63 0.02 10.65 0.69
N ALA A 64 0.47 9.92 1.71
CA ALA A 64 -0.41 9.43 2.76
C ALA A 64 -0.84 10.50 3.78
N ASN A 65 -0.28 11.72 3.70
CA ASN A 65 -0.77 12.88 4.44
C ASN A 65 -1.83 13.66 3.63
N ALA A 66 -1.91 13.45 2.31
CA ALA A 66 -2.87 14.12 1.44
C ALA A 66 -4.11 13.26 1.16
N ILE A 67 -3.94 11.93 1.08
CA ILE A 67 -5.01 10.99 0.73
C ILE A 67 -5.17 9.94 1.84
N GLY A 68 -6.41 9.71 2.27
CA GLY A 68 -6.75 8.69 3.26
C GLY A 68 -6.67 7.27 2.70
N ALA A 69 -6.45 6.29 3.57
CA ALA A 69 -6.34 4.86 3.26
C ALA A 69 -7.61 4.29 2.61
N MET A 70 -8.80 4.82 2.93
CA MET A 70 -10.05 4.38 2.29
C MET A 70 -10.09 4.82 0.83
N GLU A 71 -9.91 6.11 0.57
CA GLU A 71 -9.89 6.70 -0.77
C GLU A 71 -8.75 6.12 -1.63
N ALA A 72 -7.55 5.99 -1.05
CA ALA A 72 -6.43 5.39 -1.74
C ALA A 72 -6.70 3.93 -2.12
N ARG A 73 -7.38 3.16 -1.27
CA ARG A 73 -7.77 1.78 -1.58
C ARG A 73 -8.83 1.72 -2.68
N ALA A 74 -9.81 2.63 -2.68
CA ALA A 74 -10.79 2.72 -3.76
C ALA A 74 -10.11 3.02 -5.11
N THR A 75 -9.18 3.98 -5.12
CA THR A 75 -8.36 4.32 -6.30
C THR A 75 -7.51 3.13 -6.74
N ALA A 76 -6.92 2.39 -5.80
CA ALA A 76 -6.14 1.19 -6.09
C ALA A 76 -6.97 0.11 -6.78
N SER A 77 -8.18 -0.17 -6.27
CA SER A 77 -9.08 -1.16 -6.86
C SER A 77 -9.47 -0.80 -8.30
N GLN A 78 -9.67 0.48 -8.59
CA GLN A 78 -9.97 0.95 -9.94
C GLN A 78 -8.77 0.87 -10.88
N ALA A 79 -7.56 1.05 -10.38
CA ALA A 79 -6.33 1.04 -11.19
C ALA A 79 -5.87 -0.37 -11.60
N ILE A 80 -6.37 -1.41 -10.94
CA ILE A 80 -5.98 -2.82 -11.18
C ILE A 80 -7.11 -3.70 -11.72
N ALA A 81 -8.29 -3.13 -11.90
CA ALA A 81 -9.40 -3.75 -12.62
C ALA A 81 -9.09 -3.79 -14.12
#